data_AF-A0A1Q9CZ66-F1
#
_entry.id   AF-A0A1Q9CZ66-F1
#
_cell.length_a   1.000
_cell.length_b   1.000
_cell.length_c   1.000
_cell.angle_alpha   90.00
_cell.angle_beta   90.00
_cell.angle_gamma   90.00
#
_symmetry.space_group_name_H-M   'P 1'
#
loop_
_entity.id
_entity.type
_entity.pdbx_description
1 polymer ?
#
loop_
_entity_poly.entity_id
_entity_poly.type
_entity_poly.pdbx_seq_one_letter_code
_entity_poly.pdbx_strand_id
1 'polypeptide(L)'
;MSSPLENEDVLKADAVSTGSKPAVLVLGGSTFMGRETVQTLLELPARVCVVNRGRSYWGTRDPSNGRVARLTADRRDKRHFSERLDMVTTRLEEKWALIADFSAYDGADIRCALEGLRGRFDTYAYISSDSVYEVSSAAGSGWMLQARAVDESFAQRPAEDTVRKKLRKADSYGDGKLEAEEALAEGLDSSTRAVALRLPDVIGPFDDTLRLWAYWHWLRAGADSCRPQVRKLPAKRARLEAQATTESFDDPPLAFVFSRDVARFLAGLVGKRLQKPFDAVNVGSDLQVPLRDFLELLSKASNPGQTGQADATGPLLLEEVDRPRSFLPSVERPLPLDFRHLKQAYGFDSTALPDVLKTCADWFAGACKEFPEEAAEAAMKLPAAARTAALARAELLERALTDLEVRGMPYPVPTYKQYASNAVFAVQISLWAMLFLGDAIFEALKVPKPEIVTSAQGNKMMSFMGVWLVGNMVSAQLLNTGAFEIQHGDQLVWSSLEMQRLPNMADLVQAFAKTGVEFLQKTEV
;
A
#
# COMPACT_ATOMS: atom_id res chain seq x y z
N MET A 1 16.80 14.59 -28.46
CA MET A 1 16.04 14.07 -27.31
C MET A 1 14.82 13.36 -27.87
N SER A 2 14.57 12.11 -27.51
CA SER A 2 13.34 11.41 -27.92
C SER A 2 12.12 12.17 -27.41
N SER A 3 11.03 12.16 -28.17
CA SER A 3 9.75 12.71 -27.72
C SER A 3 9.35 12.01 -26.42
N PRO A 4 8.91 12.74 -25.37
CA PRO A 4 8.37 12.17 -24.14
C PRO A 4 7.00 11.48 -24.35
N LEU A 5 6.42 11.63 -25.55
CA LEU A 5 5.17 11.06 -25.99
C LEU A 5 5.47 9.94 -26.99
N GLU A 6 5.22 8.70 -26.57
CA GLU A 6 5.34 7.50 -27.39
C GLU A 6 4.04 7.26 -28.16
N ASN A 7 4.15 6.66 -29.36
CA ASN A 7 3.02 6.34 -30.24
C ASN A 7 2.10 7.55 -30.52
N GLU A 8 2.69 8.74 -30.68
CA GLU A 8 1.96 10.00 -30.89
C GLU A 8 1.00 9.94 -32.09
N ASP A 9 1.33 9.16 -33.12
CA ASP A 9 0.47 8.97 -34.31
C ASP A 9 -0.93 8.43 -33.95
N VAL A 10 -1.09 7.74 -32.83
CA VAL A 10 -2.40 7.28 -32.31
C VAL A 10 -3.35 8.45 -32.03
N LEU A 11 -2.80 9.63 -31.70
CA LEU A 11 -3.60 10.83 -31.40
C LEU A 11 -3.89 11.70 -32.62
N LYS A 12 -3.42 11.35 -33.82
CA LYS A 12 -3.79 12.10 -35.03
C LYS A 12 -5.26 11.86 -35.39
N ALA A 13 -5.97 12.89 -35.82
CA ALA A 13 -7.31 12.75 -36.34
C ALA A 13 -7.28 11.97 -37.68
N ASP A 14 -8.23 11.07 -37.88
CA ASP A 14 -8.35 10.32 -39.14
C ASP A 14 -8.73 11.29 -40.28
N ALA A 15 -7.90 11.36 -41.33
CA ALA A 15 -8.09 12.29 -42.45
C ALA A 15 -9.27 11.94 -43.38
N VAL A 16 -9.96 10.80 -43.17
CA VAL A 16 -10.80 10.17 -44.23
C VAL A 16 -12.21 9.71 -43.77
N SER A 17 -12.57 9.68 -42.48
CA SER A 17 -13.89 9.20 -42.04
C SER A 17 -14.81 10.28 -41.46
N THR A 18 -16.12 10.13 -41.69
CA THR A 18 -17.20 10.95 -41.13
C THR A 18 -17.15 10.98 -39.60
N GLY A 19 -16.57 12.04 -39.03
CA GLY A 19 -16.41 12.27 -37.59
C GLY A 19 -15.06 11.78 -37.06
N SER A 20 -14.29 12.66 -36.43
CA SER A 20 -13.04 12.30 -35.74
C SER A 20 -13.36 11.43 -34.52
N LYS A 21 -12.62 10.32 -34.35
CA LYS A 21 -12.72 9.44 -33.18
C LYS A 21 -12.45 10.24 -31.90
N PRO A 22 -13.27 10.13 -30.83
CA PRO A 22 -13.04 10.89 -29.60
C PRO A 22 -11.67 10.59 -28.99
N ALA A 23 -10.98 11.62 -28.52
CA ALA A 23 -9.73 11.49 -27.77
C ALA A 23 -10.04 11.30 -26.28
N VAL A 24 -9.43 10.29 -25.66
CA VAL A 24 -9.59 9.96 -24.23
C VAL A 24 -8.23 9.98 -23.56
N LEU A 25 -8.14 10.67 -22.41
CA LEU A 25 -6.95 10.74 -21.59
C LEU A 25 -7.15 9.92 -20.32
N VAL A 26 -6.27 8.97 -20.06
CA VAL A 26 -6.26 8.18 -18.83
C VAL A 26 -5.06 8.59 -17.99
N LEU A 27 -5.30 9.22 -16.85
CA LEU A 27 -4.26 9.58 -15.89
C LEU A 27 -4.08 8.41 -14.92
N GLY A 28 -2.92 7.76 -14.97
CA GLY A 28 -2.68 6.46 -14.35
C GLY A 28 -2.81 5.32 -15.37
N GLY A 29 -3.77 4.42 -15.19
CA GLY A 29 -4.09 3.41 -16.22
C GLY A 29 -3.15 2.19 -16.28
N SER A 30 -2.17 2.09 -15.38
CA SER A 30 -1.12 1.06 -15.50
C SER A 30 -1.51 -0.28 -14.85
N THR A 31 -2.22 -0.25 -13.72
CA THR A 31 -2.59 -1.44 -12.94
C THR A 31 -4.09 -1.51 -12.71
N PHE A 32 -4.54 -2.68 -12.23
CA PHE A 32 -5.89 -2.95 -11.74
C PHE A 32 -7.04 -2.28 -12.53
N MET A 33 -7.79 -1.35 -11.93
CA MET A 33 -8.91 -0.66 -12.57
C MET A 33 -8.51 0.16 -13.80
N GLY A 34 -7.36 0.84 -13.72
CA GLY A 34 -6.85 1.65 -14.81
C GLY A 34 -6.50 0.79 -16.01
N ARG A 35 -5.91 -0.38 -15.76
CA ARG A 35 -5.59 -1.39 -16.78
C ARG A 35 -6.86 -1.89 -17.48
N GLU A 36 -7.86 -2.33 -16.71
CA GLU A 36 -9.17 -2.78 -17.24
C GLU A 36 -9.83 -1.67 -18.06
N THR A 37 -9.77 -0.42 -17.58
CA THR A 37 -10.32 0.75 -18.29
C THR A 37 -9.63 1.00 -19.63
N VAL A 38 -8.30 0.93 -19.68
CA VAL A 38 -7.55 1.07 -20.94
C VAL A 38 -7.95 -0.03 -21.93
N GLN A 39 -8.12 -1.27 -21.48
CA GLN A 39 -8.56 -2.37 -22.34
C GLN A 39 -9.97 -2.13 -22.89
N THR A 40 -10.93 -1.77 -22.03
CA THR A 40 -12.31 -1.49 -22.46
C THR A 40 -12.38 -0.29 -23.40
N LEU A 41 -11.60 0.76 -23.17
CA LEU A 41 -11.55 1.92 -24.08
C LEU A 41 -10.99 1.57 -25.47
N LEU A 42 -10.08 0.60 -25.56
CA LEU A 42 -9.52 0.13 -26.84
C LEU A 42 -10.50 -0.72 -27.67
N GLU A 43 -11.63 -1.14 -27.07
CA GLU A 43 -12.74 -1.78 -27.79
C GLU A 43 -13.68 -0.75 -28.43
N LEU A 44 -13.57 0.52 -28.04
CA LEU A 44 -14.30 1.63 -28.63
C LEU A 44 -13.54 2.24 -29.81
N PRO A 45 -14.24 2.92 -30.75
CA PRO A 45 -13.60 3.72 -31.78
C PRO A 45 -13.05 5.04 -31.20
N ALA A 46 -12.16 4.97 -30.20
CA ALA A 46 -11.56 6.10 -29.49
C ALA A 46 -10.04 6.11 -29.64
N ARG A 47 -9.44 7.31 -29.58
CA ARG A 47 -7.99 7.50 -29.50
C ARG A 47 -7.59 7.65 -28.04
N VAL A 48 -6.75 6.76 -27.52
CA VAL A 48 -6.44 6.71 -26.10
C VAL A 48 -5.00 7.17 -25.84
N CYS A 49 -4.85 8.11 -24.91
CA CYS A 49 -3.57 8.53 -24.34
C CYS A 49 -3.51 8.12 -22.87
N VAL A 50 -2.42 7.52 -22.45
CA VAL A 50 -2.16 7.15 -21.04
C VAL A 50 -1.01 7.98 -20.50
N VAL A 51 -1.20 8.56 -19.31
CA VAL A 51 -0.18 9.33 -18.60
C VAL A 51 0.19 8.60 -17.33
N ASN A 52 1.45 8.20 -17.18
CA ASN A 52 1.93 7.52 -15.97
C ASN A 52 3.41 7.82 -15.70
N ARG A 53 3.93 7.36 -14.56
CA ARG A 53 5.30 7.61 -14.09
C ARG A 53 6.35 6.62 -14.66
N GLY A 54 6.00 5.78 -15.63
CA GLY A 54 6.91 4.81 -16.24
C GLY A 54 7.36 3.65 -15.34
N ARG A 55 6.66 3.40 -14.22
CA ARG A 55 6.94 2.23 -13.36
C ARG A 55 6.29 0.97 -13.94
N SER A 56 7.00 -0.15 -13.84
CA SER A 56 6.45 -1.48 -14.09
C SER A 56 5.92 -2.06 -12.78
N TYR A 57 4.79 -2.75 -12.87
CA TYR A 57 4.19 -3.53 -11.79
C TYR A 57 3.80 -4.92 -12.32
N TRP A 58 3.39 -5.81 -11.44
CA TRP A 58 2.82 -7.08 -11.86
C TRP A 58 1.57 -6.88 -12.73
N GLY A 59 1.34 -7.77 -13.68
CA GLY A 59 0.23 -7.62 -14.63
C GLY A 59 0.34 -6.42 -15.61
N THR A 60 1.44 -5.64 -15.58
CA THR A 60 1.62 -4.44 -16.44
C THR A 60 2.23 -4.70 -17.81
N ARG A 61 2.26 -5.96 -18.29
CA ARG A 61 2.50 -6.22 -19.72
C ARG A 61 1.54 -5.33 -20.50
N ASP A 62 2.09 -4.47 -21.36
CA ASP A 62 1.35 -3.38 -22.00
C ASP A 62 0.01 -3.91 -22.56
N PRO A 63 -1.14 -3.63 -21.89
CA PRO A 63 -2.43 -4.16 -22.31
C PRO A 63 -2.87 -3.61 -23.67
N SER A 64 -2.31 -2.47 -24.06
CA SER A 64 -2.59 -1.86 -25.34
C SER A 64 -1.86 -2.53 -26.50
N ASN A 65 -0.74 -3.21 -26.23
CA ASN A 65 0.17 -3.70 -27.26
C ASN A 65 0.54 -2.61 -28.29
N GLY A 66 0.92 -1.43 -27.79
CA GLY A 66 1.28 -0.26 -28.63
C GLY A 66 0.11 0.52 -29.23
N ARG A 67 -1.15 0.19 -28.91
CA ARG A 67 -2.35 0.87 -29.44
C ARG A 67 -2.73 2.16 -28.73
N VAL A 68 -1.99 2.57 -27.69
CA VAL A 68 -2.19 3.86 -27.01
C VAL A 68 -0.97 4.76 -27.17
N ALA A 69 -1.22 6.07 -27.17
CA ALA A 69 -0.17 7.05 -26.92
C ALA A 69 0.22 7.02 -25.44
N ARG A 70 1.51 7.19 -25.14
CA ARG A 70 2.01 7.16 -23.75
C ARG A 70 2.83 8.38 -23.43
N LEU A 71 2.46 9.07 -22.35
CA LEU A 71 3.17 10.21 -21.82
C LEU A 71 3.75 9.85 -20.46
N THR A 72 5.08 9.93 -20.34
CA THR A 72 5.73 9.73 -19.03
C THR A 72 5.71 11.04 -18.24
N ALA A 73 4.99 11.07 -17.13
CA ALA A 73 4.94 12.19 -16.19
C ALA A 73 4.61 11.70 -14.76
N ASP A 74 5.33 12.21 -13.77
CA ASP A 74 5.09 11.92 -12.35
C ASP A 74 4.33 13.08 -11.69
N ARG A 75 3.09 12.82 -11.25
CA ARG A 75 2.22 13.81 -10.60
C ARG A 75 2.75 14.32 -9.26
N ARG A 76 3.73 13.64 -8.65
CA ARG A 76 4.38 14.15 -7.44
C ARG A 76 5.11 15.47 -7.71
N ASP A 77 5.60 15.66 -8.94
CA ASP A 77 6.05 16.95 -9.44
C ASP A 77 4.89 17.65 -10.17
N LYS A 78 4.13 18.46 -9.41
CA LYS A 78 2.91 19.14 -9.89
C LYS A 78 3.17 19.98 -11.13
N ARG A 79 4.28 20.72 -11.14
CA ARG A 79 4.65 21.60 -12.23
C ARG A 79 5.01 20.80 -13.47
N HIS A 80 5.90 19.80 -13.32
CA HIS A 80 6.28 18.94 -14.44
C HIS A 80 5.08 18.21 -15.03
N PHE A 81 4.19 17.69 -14.18
CA PHE A 81 2.97 17.02 -14.61
C PHE A 81 2.04 17.93 -15.40
N SER A 82 1.79 19.15 -14.89
CA SER A 82 0.99 20.19 -15.56
C SER A 82 1.58 20.57 -16.93
N GLU A 83 2.90 20.82 -16.99
CA GLU A 83 3.61 21.16 -18.25
C GLU A 83 3.54 20.02 -19.29
N ARG A 84 3.66 18.75 -18.84
CA ARG A 84 3.53 17.57 -19.72
C ARG A 84 2.11 17.40 -20.24
N LEU A 85 1.11 17.60 -19.39
CA LEU A 85 -0.29 17.55 -19.77
C LEU A 85 -0.65 18.67 -20.77
N ASP A 86 -0.15 19.89 -20.55
CA ASP A 86 -0.34 21.00 -21.48
C ASP A 86 0.27 20.69 -22.85
N MET A 87 1.48 20.12 -22.87
CA MET A 87 2.16 19.73 -24.10
C MET A 87 1.34 18.75 -24.96
N VAL A 88 0.72 17.72 -24.36
CA VAL A 88 -0.11 16.77 -25.14
C VAL A 88 -1.48 17.37 -25.47
N THR A 89 -2.06 18.16 -24.57
CA THR A 89 -3.39 18.75 -24.74
C THR A 89 -3.42 19.85 -25.81
N THR A 90 -2.35 20.63 -25.93
CA THR A 90 -2.22 21.69 -26.95
C THR A 90 -1.93 21.15 -28.35
N ARG A 91 -1.45 19.89 -28.45
CA ARG A 91 -1.27 19.20 -29.74
C ARG A 91 -2.56 18.63 -30.32
N LEU A 92 -3.59 18.44 -29.51
CA LEU A 92 -4.91 18.04 -30.00
C LEU A 92 -5.66 19.24 -30.54
N GLU A 93 -6.17 19.11 -31.77
CA GLU A 93 -7.02 20.13 -32.39
C GLU A 93 -8.37 20.23 -31.65
N GLU A 94 -8.95 19.08 -31.30
CA GLU A 94 -10.16 18.95 -30.48
C GLU A 94 -9.92 18.95 -28.95
N LYS A 95 -11.01 18.91 -28.19
CA LYS A 95 -11.01 18.65 -26.74
C LYS A 95 -10.88 17.15 -26.46
N TRP A 96 -10.36 16.81 -25.28
CA TRP A 96 -10.51 15.46 -24.75
C TRP A 96 -11.99 15.17 -24.45
N ALA A 97 -12.55 14.13 -25.06
CA ALA A 97 -13.94 13.74 -24.82
C ALA A 97 -14.12 13.22 -23.38
N LEU A 98 -13.09 12.56 -22.83
CA LEU A 98 -13.07 12.06 -21.47
C LEU A 98 -11.66 12.14 -20.87
N ILE A 99 -11.57 12.62 -19.64
CA ILE A 99 -10.43 12.41 -18.75
C ILE A 99 -10.85 11.36 -17.73
N ALA A 100 -10.12 10.26 -17.60
CA ALA A 100 -10.31 9.26 -16.56
C ALA A 100 -9.11 9.31 -15.60
N ASP A 101 -9.31 9.82 -14.38
CA ASP A 101 -8.23 10.04 -13.43
C ASP A 101 -8.22 9.05 -12.26
N PHE A 102 -7.30 8.10 -12.33
CA PHE A 102 -7.02 7.08 -11.31
C PHE A 102 -5.93 7.50 -10.31
N SER A 103 -5.29 8.65 -10.52
CA SER A 103 -4.01 8.99 -9.90
C SER A 103 -4.05 10.22 -8.98
N ALA A 104 -5.20 10.88 -8.86
CA ALA A 104 -5.42 11.94 -7.87
C ALA A 104 -5.71 11.38 -6.47
N TYR A 105 -5.02 11.93 -5.47
CA TYR A 105 -5.23 11.67 -4.04
C TYR A 105 -5.75 12.88 -3.28
N ASP A 106 -5.49 14.10 -3.77
CA ASP A 106 -5.85 15.34 -3.09
C ASP A 106 -6.23 16.49 -4.05
N GLY A 107 -6.63 17.64 -3.49
CA GLY A 107 -6.97 18.82 -4.27
C GLY A 107 -5.79 19.42 -5.05
N ALA A 108 -4.54 19.19 -4.65
CA ALA A 108 -3.38 19.67 -5.41
C ALA A 108 -3.14 18.83 -6.68
N ASP A 109 -3.39 17.51 -6.59
CA ASP A 109 -3.39 16.62 -7.75
C ASP A 109 -4.40 17.05 -8.82
N ILE A 110 -5.62 17.37 -8.42
CA ILE A 110 -6.66 17.83 -9.34
C ILE A 110 -6.28 19.17 -9.96
N ARG A 111 -5.85 20.15 -9.14
CA ARG A 111 -5.49 21.48 -9.63
C ARG A 111 -4.38 21.45 -10.68
N CYS A 112 -3.33 20.66 -10.47
CA CYS A 112 -2.25 20.55 -11.45
C CYS A 112 -2.70 19.87 -12.76
N ALA A 113 -3.63 18.91 -12.69
CA ALA A 113 -4.22 18.31 -13.88
C ALA A 113 -5.08 19.32 -14.66
N LEU A 114 -5.94 20.07 -13.96
CA LEU A 114 -6.79 21.10 -14.58
C LEU A 114 -5.96 22.24 -15.21
N GLU A 115 -4.87 22.65 -14.56
CA GLU A 115 -3.93 23.63 -15.11
C GLU A 115 -3.33 23.18 -16.45
N GLY A 116 -2.88 21.92 -16.54
CA GLY A 116 -2.37 21.35 -17.79
C GLY A 116 -3.43 21.11 -18.86
N LEU A 117 -4.68 20.85 -18.45
CA LEU A 117 -5.80 20.62 -19.37
C LEU A 117 -6.41 21.91 -19.93
N ARG A 118 -6.31 23.05 -19.21
CA ARG A 118 -6.79 24.37 -19.65
C ARG A 118 -8.25 24.38 -20.16
N GLY A 119 -9.14 23.62 -19.52
CA GLY A 119 -10.55 23.50 -19.92
C GLY A 119 -10.78 22.80 -21.28
N ARG A 120 -9.75 22.18 -21.88
CA ARG A 120 -9.84 21.45 -23.16
C ARG A 120 -10.30 20.00 -22.97
N PHE A 121 -11.37 19.82 -22.22
CA PHE A 121 -12.05 18.54 -22.06
C PHE A 121 -13.57 18.73 -21.99
N ASP A 122 -14.33 17.67 -22.27
CA ASP A 122 -15.79 17.68 -22.15
C ASP A 122 -16.22 17.11 -20.79
N THR A 123 -15.72 15.92 -20.44
CA THR A 123 -16.04 15.23 -19.17
C THR A 123 -14.78 14.81 -18.43
N TYR A 124 -14.70 15.13 -17.14
CA TYR A 124 -13.66 14.65 -16.22
C TYR A 124 -14.25 13.65 -15.24
N ALA A 125 -13.87 12.38 -15.37
CA ALA A 125 -14.25 11.33 -14.44
C ALA A 125 -13.11 11.10 -13.43
N TYR A 126 -13.35 11.45 -12.18
CA TYR A 126 -12.42 11.28 -11.09
C TYR A 126 -12.72 10.03 -10.27
N ILE A 127 -11.71 9.20 -10.03
CA ILE A 127 -11.83 8.03 -9.15
C ILE A 127 -11.67 8.47 -7.69
N SER A 128 -12.82 8.73 -7.07
CA SER A 128 -12.96 9.01 -5.65
C SER A 128 -13.14 7.71 -4.85
N SER A 129 -13.54 7.83 -3.58
CA SER A 129 -13.66 6.72 -2.62
C SER A 129 -14.89 6.90 -1.75
N ASP A 130 -15.49 5.82 -1.25
CA ASP A 130 -16.52 5.91 -0.20
C ASP A 130 -15.96 6.40 1.15
N SER A 131 -14.64 6.35 1.33
CA SER A 131 -13.91 6.94 2.47
C SER A 131 -14.18 8.45 2.66
N VAL A 132 -14.66 9.16 1.64
CA VAL A 132 -15.11 10.56 1.80
C VAL A 132 -16.26 10.71 2.82
N TYR A 133 -17.02 9.64 3.07
CA TYR A 133 -18.07 9.63 4.07
C TYR A 133 -17.53 9.56 5.50
N GLU A 134 -16.33 9.01 5.72
CA GLU A 134 -15.68 8.92 7.05
C GLU A 134 -15.19 10.29 7.55
N VAL A 135 -15.02 11.25 6.64
CA VAL A 135 -14.60 12.62 6.94
C VAL A 135 -15.74 13.63 6.82
N SER A 136 -16.97 13.14 6.72
CA SER A 136 -18.17 13.96 6.55
C SER A 136 -18.73 14.53 7.85
N SER A 137 -19.70 15.45 7.72
CA SER A 137 -20.52 15.96 8.82
C SER A 137 -21.31 14.86 9.53
N ALA A 138 -21.72 13.82 8.80
CA ALA A 138 -22.36 12.64 9.39
C ALA A 138 -21.39 11.88 10.30
N ALA A 139 -20.15 11.63 9.85
CA ALA A 139 -19.12 11.03 10.68
C ALA A 139 -18.74 11.92 11.88
N GLY A 140 -18.63 13.24 11.66
CA GLY A 140 -18.32 14.22 12.71
C GLY A 140 -19.37 14.29 13.82
N SER A 141 -20.63 14.00 13.50
CA SER A 141 -21.74 13.87 14.47
C SER A 141 -21.90 12.47 15.03
N GLY A 142 -21.01 11.53 14.70
CA GLY A 142 -21.06 10.15 15.18
C GLY A 142 -22.24 9.35 14.62
N TRP A 143 -22.65 9.65 13.38
CA TRP A 143 -23.74 8.97 12.68
C TRP A 143 -25.10 9.05 13.39
N MET A 144 -25.37 10.11 14.15
CA MET A 144 -26.64 10.33 14.87
C MET A 144 -27.84 10.69 13.96
N LEU A 145 -27.73 10.44 12.65
CA LEU A 145 -28.75 10.79 11.65
C LEU A 145 -29.80 9.68 11.53
N GLN A 146 -31.07 10.05 11.33
CA GLN A 146 -32.14 9.11 10.99
C GLN A 146 -32.11 8.74 9.50
N ALA A 147 -31.05 8.06 9.07
CA ALA A 147 -30.89 7.60 7.70
C ALA A 147 -30.84 6.07 7.62
N ARG A 148 -31.32 5.51 6.51
CA ARG A 148 -31.30 4.06 6.25
C ARG A 148 -30.13 3.62 5.37
N ALA A 149 -29.60 4.54 4.57
CA ALA A 149 -28.47 4.34 3.67
C ALA A 149 -27.74 5.67 3.47
N VAL A 150 -26.51 5.59 2.96
CA VAL A 150 -25.65 6.75 2.71
C VAL A 150 -25.64 7.03 1.22
N ASP A 151 -26.30 8.12 0.84
CA ASP A 151 -26.32 8.66 -0.52
C ASP A 151 -25.24 9.73 -0.72
N GLU A 152 -25.14 10.25 -1.94
CA GLU A 152 -24.09 11.18 -2.32
C GLU A 152 -24.14 12.52 -1.59
N SER A 153 -25.28 12.87 -0.98
CA SER A 153 -25.43 14.12 -0.23
C SER A 153 -24.67 14.11 1.11
N PHE A 154 -24.24 12.94 1.58
CA PHE A 154 -23.58 12.78 2.88
C PHE A 154 -22.14 13.29 2.90
N ALA A 155 -21.46 13.36 1.76
CA ALA A 155 -20.06 13.79 1.69
C ALA A 155 -19.91 15.32 1.81
N GLN A 156 -20.35 15.86 2.93
CA GLN A 156 -20.25 17.28 3.26
C GLN A 156 -19.18 17.47 4.33
N ARG A 157 -18.15 18.24 3.99
CA ARG A 157 -17.08 18.57 4.92
C ARG A 157 -17.64 19.30 6.17
N PRO A 158 -17.24 18.92 7.39
CA PRO A 158 -17.68 19.60 8.61
C PRO A 158 -17.33 21.10 8.60
N ALA A 159 -18.25 21.93 9.09
CA ALA A 159 -18.04 23.37 9.23
C ALA A 159 -16.97 23.71 10.29
N GLU A 160 -16.96 22.95 11.39
CA GLU A 160 -16.05 23.17 12.53
C GLU A 160 -14.63 22.65 12.24
N ASP A 161 -13.64 23.52 12.41
CA ASP A 161 -12.23 23.22 12.09
C ASP A 161 -11.63 22.13 12.98
N THR A 162 -12.03 22.11 14.25
CA THR A 162 -11.60 21.10 15.22
C THR A 162 -12.09 19.70 14.83
N VAL A 163 -13.31 19.60 14.31
CA VAL A 163 -13.89 18.34 13.80
C VAL A 163 -13.15 17.91 12.53
N ARG A 164 -12.92 18.82 11.58
CA ARG A 164 -12.14 18.50 10.35
C ARG A 164 -10.77 17.94 10.68
N LYS A 165 -10.01 18.62 11.56
CA LYS A 165 -8.67 18.17 11.99
C LYS A 165 -8.69 16.80 12.65
N LYS A 166 -9.72 16.51 13.46
CA LYS A 166 -9.90 15.21 14.09
C LYS A 166 -10.16 14.11 13.06
N LEU A 167 -11.10 14.34 12.13
CA LEU A 167 -11.46 13.36 11.11
C LEU A 167 -10.31 13.11 10.11
N ARG A 168 -9.65 14.17 9.64
CA ARG A 168 -8.42 14.05 8.80
C ARG A 168 -7.33 13.22 9.47
N LYS A 169 -7.16 13.35 10.78
CA LYS A 169 -6.19 12.55 11.52
C LYS A 169 -6.59 11.07 11.57
N ALA A 170 -7.89 10.78 11.61
CA ALA A 170 -8.40 9.41 11.59
C ALA A 170 -8.30 8.81 10.17
N ASP A 171 -8.63 9.57 9.14
CA ASP A 171 -8.56 9.16 7.74
C ASP A 171 -8.10 10.30 6.84
N SER A 172 -6.78 10.40 6.65
CA SER A 172 -6.19 11.41 5.77
C SER A 172 -6.42 11.10 4.29
N TYR A 173 -6.67 9.83 3.95
CA TYR A 173 -6.94 9.41 2.58
C TYR A 173 -8.34 9.87 2.17
N GLY A 174 -9.37 9.60 2.98
CA GLY A 174 -10.72 10.10 2.79
C GLY A 174 -10.78 11.64 2.73
N ASP A 175 -10.02 12.32 3.60
CA ASP A 175 -9.92 13.79 3.61
C ASP A 175 -9.36 14.33 2.28
N GLY A 176 -8.25 13.78 1.80
CA GLY A 176 -7.65 14.14 0.52
C GLY A 176 -8.58 13.85 -0.66
N LYS A 177 -9.24 12.68 -0.66
CA LYS A 177 -10.20 12.33 -1.71
C LYS A 177 -11.37 13.32 -1.77
N LEU A 178 -11.85 13.80 -0.62
CA LEU A 178 -12.88 14.84 -0.56
C LEU A 178 -12.34 16.22 -1.00
N GLU A 179 -11.11 16.59 -0.61
CA GLU A 179 -10.45 17.81 -1.10
C GLU A 179 -10.31 17.82 -2.63
N ALA A 180 -10.08 16.64 -3.24
CA ALA A 180 -10.02 16.48 -4.68
C ALA A 180 -11.39 16.68 -5.36
N GLU A 181 -12.48 16.16 -4.78
CA GLU A 181 -13.84 16.41 -5.29
C GLU A 181 -14.18 17.91 -5.26
N GLU A 182 -13.87 18.59 -4.16
CA GLU A 182 -14.08 20.04 -3.98
C GLU A 182 -13.27 20.85 -5.01
N ALA A 183 -11.97 20.56 -5.13
CA ALA A 183 -11.09 21.22 -6.10
C ALA A 183 -11.52 20.97 -7.55
N LEU A 184 -12.06 19.78 -7.86
CA LEU A 184 -12.55 19.47 -9.19
C LEU A 184 -13.80 20.30 -9.50
N ALA A 185 -14.76 20.35 -8.58
CA ALA A 185 -15.97 21.15 -8.74
C ALA A 185 -15.67 22.65 -8.89
N GLU A 186 -14.75 23.19 -8.09
CA GLU A 186 -14.31 24.60 -8.16
C GLU A 186 -13.60 24.94 -9.48
N GLY A 187 -12.88 23.99 -10.05
CA GLY A 187 -12.07 24.21 -11.25
C GLY A 187 -12.82 24.06 -12.59
N LEU A 188 -14.13 23.80 -12.57
CA LEU A 188 -14.93 23.67 -13.79
C LEU A 188 -15.36 25.03 -14.36
N ASP A 189 -15.40 25.11 -15.68
CA ASP A 189 -16.03 26.20 -16.42
C ASP A 189 -17.38 25.78 -17.04
N SER A 190 -18.07 26.75 -17.67
CA SER A 190 -19.38 26.54 -18.28
C SER A 190 -19.42 25.46 -19.38
N SER A 191 -18.28 25.15 -20.00
CA SER A 191 -18.13 24.20 -21.10
C SER A 191 -17.70 22.80 -20.64
N THR A 192 -17.05 22.68 -19.49
CA THR A 192 -16.56 21.41 -18.92
C THR A 192 -17.58 20.77 -17.97
N ARG A 193 -17.54 19.45 -17.84
CA ARG A 193 -18.34 18.67 -16.87
C ARG A 193 -17.44 17.71 -16.11
N ALA A 194 -17.86 17.32 -14.91
CA ALA A 194 -17.16 16.29 -14.15
C ALA A 194 -18.08 15.39 -13.33
N VAL A 195 -17.60 14.17 -13.07
CA VAL A 195 -18.22 13.21 -12.16
C VAL A 195 -17.17 12.60 -11.24
N ALA A 196 -17.44 12.61 -9.93
CA ALA A 196 -16.66 11.86 -8.94
C ALA A 196 -17.30 10.48 -8.70
N LEU A 197 -16.56 9.42 -8.99
CA LEU A 197 -16.98 8.04 -8.76
C LEU A 197 -16.54 7.64 -7.35
N ARG A 198 -17.47 7.55 -6.40
CA ARG A 198 -17.20 7.10 -5.04
C ARG A 198 -17.27 5.58 -5.00
N LEU A 199 -16.10 4.97 -5.10
CA LEU A 199 -15.95 3.52 -5.13
C LEU A 199 -15.83 2.99 -3.70
N PRO A 200 -16.58 1.94 -3.33
CA PRO A 200 -16.30 1.14 -2.14
C PRO A 200 -15.14 0.17 -2.42
N ASP A 201 -15.03 -0.91 -1.66
CA ASP A 201 -13.98 -1.92 -1.88
C ASP A 201 -14.02 -2.49 -3.30
N VAL A 202 -13.03 -2.10 -4.10
CA VAL A 202 -12.92 -2.57 -5.48
C VAL A 202 -12.32 -3.98 -5.48
N ILE A 203 -12.97 -4.90 -6.18
CA ILE A 203 -12.50 -6.27 -6.37
C ILE A 203 -12.42 -6.61 -7.86
N GLY A 204 -11.50 -7.48 -8.23
CA GLY A 204 -11.34 -7.95 -9.61
C GLY A 204 -9.97 -8.59 -9.88
N PRO A 205 -9.77 -9.14 -11.08
CA PRO A 205 -8.45 -9.51 -11.58
C PRO A 205 -7.45 -8.35 -11.44
N PHE A 206 -6.19 -8.68 -11.15
CA PHE A 206 -5.10 -7.70 -10.96
C PHE A 206 -5.31 -6.71 -9.79
N ASP A 207 -6.10 -7.06 -8.77
CA ASP A 207 -6.23 -6.27 -7.53
C ASP A 207 -4.90 -6.23 -6.76
N ASP A 208 -4.25 -5.07 -6.79
CA ASP A 208 -2.96 -4.79 -6.14
C ASP A 208 -3.01 -4.90 -4.61
N THR A 209 -4.20 -4.85 -3.98
CA THR A 209 -4.32 -5.02 -2.53
C THR A 209 -4.15 -6.47 -2.09
N LEU A 210 -4.37 -7.42 -3.02
CA LEU A 210 -4.35 -8.87 -2.82
C LEU A 210 -5.30 -9.36 -1.70
N ARG A 211 -6.26 -8.53 -1.26
CA ARG A 211 -7.13 -8.83 -0.12
C ARG A 211 -8.09 -9.97 -0.42
N LEU A 212 -8.76 -9.91 -1.57
CA LEU A 212 -9.69 -10.96 -1.99
C LEU A 212 -8.95 -12.27 -2.28
N TRP A 213 -7.75 -12.19 -2.88
CA TRP A 213 -6.93 -13.36 -3.17
C TRP A 213 -6.42 -14.04 -1.89
N ALA A 214 -6.04 -13.27 -0.87
CA ALA A 214 -5.71 -13.82 0.44
C ALA A 214 -6.89 -14.56 1.06
N TYR A 215 -8.10 -13.98 1.04
CA TYR A 215 -9.30 -14.70 1.52
C TYR A 215 -9.59 -15.98 0.71
N TRP A 216 -9.43 -15.93 -0.60
CA TRP A 216 -9.56 -17.11 -1.46
C TRP A 216 -8.58 -18.21 -1.06
N HIS A 217 -7.31 -17.88 -0.81
CA HIS A 217 -6.32 -18.83 -0.30
C HIS A 217 -6.71 -19.40 1.07
N TRP A 218 -7.19 -18.54 1.98
CA TRP A 218 -7.56 -18.92 3.34
C TRP A 218 -8.72 -19.91 3.37
N LEU A 219 -9.79 -19.65 2.59
CA LEU A 219 -10.94 -20.54 2.47
C LEU A 219 -10.56 -21.92 1.93
N ARG A 220 -9.51 -21.97 1.10
CA ARG A 220 -8.99 -23.22 0.52
C ARG A 220 -7.93 -23.90 1.39
N ALA A 221 -7.48 -23.30 2.49
CA ALA A 221 -6.53 -23.93 3.41
C ALA A 221 -7.17 -25.10 4.20
N GLY A 222 -8.50 -25.17 4.26
CA GLY A 222 -9.25 -26.21 4.95
C GLY A 222 -9.61 -25.83 6.39
N ALA A 223 -10.83 -26.15 6.80
CA ALA A 223 -11.41 -25.76 8.09
C ALA A 223 -10.68 -26.36 9.31
N ASP A 224 -9.96 -27.46 9.11
CA ASP A 224 -9.20 -28.16 10.16
C ASP A 224 -7.82 -27.55 10.38
N SER A 225 -7.29 -26.82 9.39
CA SER A 225 -5.95 -26.21 9.46
C SER A 225 -5.99 -24.78 10.00
N CYS A 226 -6.93 -23.94 9.53
CA CYS A 226 -7.11 -22.57 10.02
C CYS A 226 -8.37 -21.93 9.43
N ARG A 227 -9.30 -21.49 10.29
CA ARG A 227 -10.54 -20.81 9.86
C ARG A 227 -10.29 -19.31 9.64
N PRO A 228 -11.01 -18.64 8.72
CA PRO A 228 -10.96 -17.19 8.62
C PRO A 228 -11.43 -16.54 9.93
N GLN A 229 -10.73 -15.47 10.32
CA GLN A 229 -10.91 -14.82 11.61
C GLN A 229 -11.84 -13.61 11.52
N VAL A 230 -12.71 -13.46 12.51
CA VAL A 230 -13.56 -12.28 12.70
C VAL A 230 -13.38 -11.73 14.11
N ARG A 231 -13.68 -10.45 14.29
CA ARG A 231 -13.51 -9.78 15.58
C ARG A 231 -14.57 -10.28 16.56
N LYS A 232 -14.14 -10.67 17.75
CA LYS A 232 -15.06 -10.99 18.85
C LYS A 232 -15.78 -9.73 19.32
N LEU A 233 -17.12 -9.77 19.39
CA LEU A 233 -17.92 -8.65 19.88
C LEU A 233 -17.72 -8.47 21.41
N PRO A 234 -17.46 -7.25 21.92
CA PRO A 234 -17.30 -7.03 23.36
C PRO A 234 -18.60 -7.31 24.13
N ALA A 235 -18.53 -8.09 25.22
CA ALA A 235 -19.70 -8.52 26.02
C ALA A 235 -20.57 -7.36 26.58
N LYS A 236 -19.99 -6.17 26.79
CA LYS A 236 -20.72 -4.98 27.24
C LYS A 236 -21.58 -4.36 26.14
N ARG A 237 -21.19 -4.53 24.86
CA ARG A 237 -21.91 -4.08 23.67
C ARG A 237 -23.06 -5.03 23.34
N ALA A 238 -22.80 -6.34 23.38
CA ALA A 238 -23.83 -7.40 23.24
C ALA A 238 -25.02 -7.24 24.21
N ARG A 239 -24.76 -6.70 25.42
CA ARG A 239 -25.80 -6.43 26.44
C ARG A 239 -26.60 -5.14 26.20
N LEU A 240 -26.00 -4.13 25.57
CA LEU A 240 -26.66 -2.87 25.18
C LEU A 240 -27.43 -3.04 23.86
N GLU A 241 -26.91 -3.87 22.96
CA GLU A 241 -27.53 -4.27 21.68
C GLU A 241 -28.83 -5.06 21.89
N ALA A 242 -28.88 -5.96 22.88
CA ALA A 242 -30.11 -6.64 23.28
C ALA A 242 -31.21 -5.72 23.84
N GLN A 243 -30.91 -4.44 24.09
CA GLN A 243 -31.83 -3.45 24.69
C GLN A 243 -32.17 -2.28 23.74
N ALA A 244 -31.56 -2.20 22.55
CA ALA A 244 -31.79 -1.13 21.60
C ALA A 244 -32.88 -1.52 20.58
N THR A 245 -34.00 -0.79 20.57
CA THR A 245 -35.13 -0.94 19.62
C THR A 245 -34.89 -0.24 18.28
N THR A 246 -33.66 0.19 18.00
CA THR A 246 -33.23 0.74 16.71
C THR A 246 -32.34 -0.30 16.06
N GLU A 247 -32.65 -0.69 14.83
CA GLU A 247 -31.90 -1.66 14.01
C GLU A 247 -30.40 -1.31 13.99
N SER A 248 -29.68 -1.83 14.97
CA SER A 248 -28.24 -1.88 15.03
C SER A 248 -27.83 -2.98 14.08
N PHE A 249 -27.13 -2.64 12.98
CA PHE A 249 -26.45 -3.66 12.19
C PHE A 249 -25.27 -4.16 13.02
N ASP A 250 -25.45 -5.29 13.71
CA ASP A 250 -24.43 -5.94 14.55
C ASP A 250 -23.14 -6.25 13.75
N ASP A 251 -23.24 -6.35 12.42
CA ASP A 251 -22.15 -6.41 11.44
C ASP A 251 -22.55 -5.56 10.22
N PRO A 252 -21.97 -4.35 10.03
CA PRO A 252 -22.40 -3.46 8.96
C PRO A 252 -22.11 -4.09 7.58
N PRO A 253 -23.03 -3.91 6.61
CA PRO A 253 -22.87 -4.53 5.32
C PRO A 253 -21.68 -3.91 4.57
N LEU A 254 -20.85 -4.77 3.98
CA LEU A 254 -19.75 -4.37 3.12
C LEU A 254 -20.27 -4.02 1.74
N ALA A 255 -19.73 -2.96 1.16
CA ALA A 255 -19.98 -2.57 -0.21
C ALA A 255 -18.78 -2.95 -1.08
N PHE A 256 -19.07 -3.41 -2.31
CA PHE A 256 -18.03 -3.79 -3.26
C PHE A 256 -18.38 -3.28 -4.65
N VAL A 257 -17.36 -3.06 -5.47
CA VAL A 257 -17.52 -2.76 -6.90
C VAL A 257 -16.56 -3.60 -7.73
N PHE A 258 -17.04 -4.09 -8.86
CA PHE A 258 -16.20 -4.85 -9.77
C PHE A 258 -15.33 -3.90 -10.61
N SER A 259 -14.03 -4.16 -10.71
CA SER A 259 -13.10 -3.33 -11.51
C SER A 259 -13.54 -3.18 -12.97
N ARG A 260 -14.14 -4.21 -13.57
CA ARG A 260 -14.68 -4.14 -14.94
C ARG A 260 -15.96 -3.32 -15.05
N ASP A 261 -16.75 -3.20 -13.99
CA ASP A 261 -17.90 -2.30 -13.98
C ASP A 261 -17.44 -0.83 -13.94
N VAL A 262 -16.38 -0.53 -13.19
CA VAL A 262 -15.75 0.81 -13.21
C VAL A 262 -15.28 1.14 -14.64
N ALA A 263 -14.58 0.21 -15.29
CA ALA A 263 -14.14 0.37 -16.68
C ALA A 263 -15.31 0.58 -17.66
N ARG A 264 -16.37 -0.24 -17.55
CA ARG A 264 -17.58 -0.13 -18.38
C ARG A 264 -18.32 1.19 -18.15
N PHE A 265 -18.40 1.67 -16.91
CA PHE A 265 -19.00 2.94 -16.59
C PHE A 265 -18.25 4.09 -17.27
N LEU A 266 -16.92 4.14 -17.11
CA LEU A 266 -16.06 5.16 -17.73
C LEU A 266 -16.13 5.13 -19.26
N ALA A 267 -16.06 3.95 -19.87
CA ALA A 267 -16.23 3.77 -21.31
C ALA A 267 -17.60 4.30 -21.78
N GLY A 268 -18.65 4.07 -20.97
CA GLY A 268 -19.99 4.58 -21.22
C GLY A 268 -20.15 6.10 -21.11
N LEU A 269 -19.16 6.84 -20.59
CA LEU A 269 -19.13 8.30 -20.56
C LEU A 269 -18.51 8.93 -21.81
N VAL A 270 -17.79 8.17 -22.64
CA VAL A 270 -17.13 8.69 -23.84
C VAL A 270 -18.18 9.26 -24.81
N GLY A 271 -18.07 10.56 -25.10
CA GLY A 271 -19.02 11.27 -25.97
C GLY A 271 -20.37 11.59 -25.34
N LYS A 272 -20.58 11.29 -24.04
CA LYS A 272 -21.76 11.71 -23.29
C LYS A 272 -21.49 13.00 -22.53
N ARG A 273 -22.47 13.90 -22.56
CA ARG A 273 -22.47 15.12 -21.75
C ARG A 273 -23.27 14.91 -20.48
N LEU A 274 -22.65 15.19 -19.33
CA LEU A 274 -23.33 15.13 -18.04
C LEU A 274 -24.37 16.25 -17.91
N GLN A 275 -25.47 15.95 -17.20
CA GLN A 275 -26.57 16.89 -17.00
C GLN A 275 -26.16 18.07 -16.10
N LYS A 276 -25.45 17.77 -14.99
CA LYS A 276 -24.96 18.75 -14.03
C LYS A 276 -23.50 19.12 -14.34
N PRO A 277 -23.05 20.35 -14.02
CA PRO A 277 -21.64 20.75 -14.12
C PRO A 277 -20.71 19.77 -13.38
N PHE A 278 -21.01 19.50 -12.12
CA PHE A 278 -20.36 18.52 -11.29
C PHE A 278 -21.42 17.56 -10.73
N ASP A 279 -21.14 16.27 -10.75
CA ASP A 279 -21.94 15.25 -10.11
C ASP A 279 -21.02 14.33 -9.29
N ALA A 280 -21.58 13.67 -8.28
CA ALA A 280 -20.91 12.57 -7.59
C ALA A 280 -21.84 11.37 -7.63
N VAL A 281 -21.29 10.16 -7.67
CA VAL A 281 -22.07 8.93 -7.76
C VAL A 281 -21.40 7.80 -6.99
N ASN A 282 -22.18 7.13 -6.14
CA ASN A 282 -21.78 5.87 -5.54
C ASN A 282 -21.84 4.77 -6.59
N VAL A 283 -20.73 4.04 -6.81
CA VAL A 283 -20.67 2.97 -7.81
C VAL A 283 -20.37 1.65 -7.11
N GLY A 284 -21.29 0.69 -7.13
CA GLY A 284 -21.12 -0.59 -6.46
C GLY A 284 -22.17 -1.63 -6.85
N SER A 285 -21.98 -2.85 -6.35
CA SER A 285 -22.93 -3.95 -6.50
C SER A 285 -24.11 -3.73 -5.55
N ASP A 286 -25.33 -4.02 -6.02
CA ASP A 286 -26.55 -3.87 -5.20
C ASP A 286 -26.54 -4.74 -3.93
N LEU A 287 -25.91 -5.92 -4.01
CA LEU A 287 -25.81 -6.84 -2.89
C LEU A 287 -24.70 -6.38 -1.95
N GLN A 288 -25.08 -5.80 -0.82
CA GLN A 288 -24.18 -5.47 0.28
C GLN A 288 -24.47 -6.42 1.44
N VAL A 289 -23.45 -7.13 1.90
CA VAL A 289 -23.58 -8.16 2.93
C VAL A 289 -22.45 -8.05 3.95
N PRO A 290 -22.66 -8.47 5.21
CA PRO A 290 -21.61 -8.48 6.21
C PRO A 290 -20.44 -9.41 5.82
N LEU A 291 -19.30 -9.29 6.51
CA LEU A 291 -18.07 -10.02 6.15
C LEU A 291 -18.29 -11.53 6.13
N ARG A 292 -19.06 -12.07 7.08
CA ARG A 292 -19.34 -13.51 7.16
C ARG A 292 -20.00 -14.03 5.89
N ASP A 293 -21.08 -13.37 5.48
CA ASP A 293 -21.88 -13.76 4.33
C ASP A 293 -21.10 -13.57 3.02
N PHE A 294 -20.28 -12.51 2.96
CA PHE A 294 -19.35 -12.30 1.85
C PHE A 294 -18.36 -13.45 1.70
N LEU A 295 -17.74 -13.91 2.80
CA LEU A 295 -16.80 -15.05 2.76
C LEU A 295 -17.51 -16.36 2.41
N GLU A 296 -18.78 -16.53 2.79
CA GLU A 296 -19.58 -17.67 2.36
C GLU A 296 -19.84 -17.65 0.85
N LEU A 297 -20.20 -16.49 0.29
CA LEU A 297 -20.35 -16.31 -1.17
C LEU A 297 -19.06 -16.63 -1.91
N LEU A 298 -17.91 -16.13 -1.42
CA LEU A 298 -16.60 -16.42 -2.01
C LEU A 298 -16.25 -17.91 -1.92
N SER A 299 -16.56 -18.56 -0.80
CA SER A 299 -16.35 -20.00 -0.62
C SER A 299 -17.12 -20.82 -1.66
N LYS A 300 -18.41 -20.50 -1.86
CA LYS A 300 -19.26 -21.12 -2.89
C LYS A 300 -18.72 -20.89 -4.30
N ALA A 301 -18.28 -19.67 -4.60
CA ALA A 301 -17.66 -19.33 -5.89
C ALA A 301 -16.35 -20.10 -6.14
N SER A 302 -15.61 -20.45 -5.10
CA SER A 302 -14.28 -21.07 -5.20
C SER A 302 -14.30 -22.59 -5.40
N ASN A 303 -15.43 -23.28 -5.15
CA ASN A 303 -15.55 -24.74 -5.19
C ASN A 303 -16.85 -25.22 -5.87
N PRO A 304 -17.03 -24.97 -7.19
CA PRO A 304 -18.27 -25.31 -7.87
C PRO A 304 -18.56 -26.84 -7.92
N GLY A 305 -17.54 -27.70 -7.80
CA GLY A 305 -17.68 -29.16 -7.80
C GLY A 305 -18.21 -29.78 -6.50
N GLN A 306 -18.36 -29.00 -5.42
CA GLN A 306 -18.98 -29.45 -4.15
C GLN A 306 -20.46 -29.04 -4.03
N THR A 307 -21.07 -28.53 -5.11
CA THR A 307 -22.49 -28.14 -5.15
C THR A 307 -23.45 -29.31 -4.90
N GLY A 308 -23.01 -30.57 -5.05
CA GLY A 308 -23.76 -31.78 -4.67
C GLY A 308 -23.56 -32.26 -3.22
N GLN A 309 -22.70 -31.61 -2.45
CA GLN A 309 -22.46 -31.85 -1.01
C GLN A 309 -22.73 -30.59 -0.16
N ALA A 310 -23.31 -29.54 -0.76
CA ALA A 310 -23.58 -28.27 -0.12
C ALA A 310 -24.60 -28.36 1.04
N ASP A 311 -25.37 -29.44 1.12
CA ASP A 311 -26.29 -29.70 2.25
C ASP A 311 -25.63 -30.49 3.41
N ALA A 312 -24.39 -31.00 3.23
CA ALA A 312 -23.74 -31.87 4.21
C ALA A 312 -22.69 -31.17 5.10
N THR A 313 -22.20 -29.99 4.69
CA THR A 313 -21.28 -29.17 5.49
C THR A 313 -22.01 -27.89 5.86
N GLY A 314 -22.35 -27.70 7.13
CA GLY A 314 -23.09 -26.54 7.62
C GLY A 314 -22.45 -25.16 7.32
N PRO A 315 -22.98 -24.08 7.90
CA PRO A 315 -22.54 -22.71 7.59
C PRO A 315 -21.03 -22.53 7.78
N LEU A 316 -20.42 -21.65 6.98
CA LEU A 316 -18.99 -21.35 7.08
C LEU A 316 -18.64 -20.94 8.51
N LEU A 317 -17.84 -21.77 9.18
CA LEU A 317 -17.44 -21.50 10.56
C LEU A 317 -16.23 -20.57 10.56
N LEU A 318 -16.41 -19.38 11.15
CA LEU A 318 -15.37 -18.38 11.35
C LEU A 318 -14.82 -18.46 12.77
N GLU A 319 -13.55 -18.11 12.96
CA GLU A 319 -12.91 -18.05 14.27
C GLU A 319 -13.06 -16.64 14.86
N GLU A 320 -13.72 -16.52 16.01
CA GLU A 320 -13.80 -15.25 16.73
C GLU A 320 -12.54 -15.02 17.57
N VAL A 321 -11.84 -13.92 17.29
CA VAL A 321 -10.63 -13.53 18.00
C VAL A 321 -10.67 -12.04 18.35
N ASP A 322 -9.95 -11.63 19.38
CA ASP A 322 -9.94 -10.21 19.81
C ASP A 322 -9.29 -9.29 18.76
N ARG A 323 -8.32 -9.81 18.01
CA ARG A 323 -7.56 -9.10 16.97
C ARG A 323 -7.44 -9.97 15.71
N PRO A 324 -8.46 -10.00 14.84
CA PRO A 324 -8.42 -10.83 13.64
C PRO A 324 -7.38 -10.31 12.67
N ARG A 325 -6.73 -11.21 11.93
CA ARG A 325 -6.14 -10.83 10.65
C ARG A 325 -7.26 -10.65 9.64
N SER A 326 -7.92 -9.50 9.67
CA SER A 326 -8.94 -9.14 8.68
C SER A 326 -8.44 -8.01 7.78
N PHE A 327 -8.86 -8.04 6.52
CA PHE A 327 -8.62 -6.97 5.55
C PHE A 327 -9.82 -6.05 5.34
N LEU A 328 -10.94 -6.38 6.00
CA LEU A 328 -12.24 -5.73 5.87
C LEU A 328 -12.93 -5.61 7.26
N PRO A 329 -13.81 -4.62 7.47
CA PRO A 329 -14.16 -3.53 6.55
C PRO A 329 -12.99 -2.55 6.36
N SER A 330 -12.99 -1.85 5.22
CA SER A 330 -12.04 -0.77 4.91
C SER A 330 -12.47 0.60 5.44
N VAL A 331 -13.76 0.74 5.81
CA VAL A 331 -14.41 1.95 6.33
C VAL A 331 -15.24 1.61 7.58
N GLU A 332 -15.53 2.59 8.44
CA GLU A 332 -16.23 2.38 9.72
C GLU A 332 -17.72 2.77 9.70
N ARG A 333 -18.20 3.39 8.62
CA ARG A 333 -19.61 3.80 8.44
C ARG A 333 -20.58 2.65 8.69
N PRO A 334 -21.64 2.87 9.50
CA PRO A 334 -22.53 1.80 9.98
C PRO A 334 -23.71 1.46 9.05
N LEU A 335 -23.98 2.29 8.04
CA LEU A 335 -25.16 2.19 7.16
C LEU A 335 -24.74 1.75 5.76
N PRO A 336 -25.53 0.99 4.97
CA PRO A 336 -25.18 0.64 3.59
C PRO A 336 -25.05 1.87 2.66
N LEU A 337 -24.36 1.73 1.53
CA LEU A 337 -24.35 2.74 0.46
C LEU A 337 -25.68 2.71 -0.31
N ASP A 338 -26.12 3.87 -0.78
CA ASP A 338 -27.22 3.99 -1.72
C ASP A 338 -26.69 4.09 -3.16
N PHE A 339 -27.15 3.18 -4.03
CA PHE A 339 -26.78 3.14 -5.46
C PHE A 339 -27.94 3.57 -6.38
N ARG A 340 -29.03 4.15 -5.86
CA ARG A 340 -30.18 4.57 -6.68
C ARG A 340 -29.80 5.65 -7.70
N HIS A 341 -28.94 6.60 -7.34
CA HIS A 341 -28.51 7.67 -8.25
C HIS A 341 -27.75 7.11 -9.47
N LEU A 342 -26.90 6.11 -9.28
CA LEU A 342 -26.22 5.39 -10.38
C LEU A 342 -27.22 4.87 -11.43
N LYS A 343 -28.27 4.19 -10.97
CA LYS A 343 -29.31 3.64 -11.86
C LYS A 343 -30.16 4.72 -12.50
N GLN A 344 -30.60 5.70 -11.72
CA GLN A 344 -31.55 6.72 -12.18
C GLN A 344 -30.91 7.76 -13.11
N ALA A 345 -29.72 8.24 -12.77
CA ALA A 345 -29.05 9.29 -13.53
C ALA A 345 -28.23 8.76 -14.72
N TYR A 346 -27.65 7.55 -14.59
CA TYR A 346 -26.74 6.99 -15.60
C TYR A 346 -27.31 5.77 -16.32
N GLY A 347 -28.41 5.17 -15.83
CA GLY A 347 -28.97 3.94 -16.42
C GLY A 347 -27.99 2.77 -16.36
N PHE A 348 -27.16 2.71 -15.31
CA PHE A 348 -26.09 1.73 -15.19
C PHE A 348 -26.44 0.63 -14.20
N ASP A 349 -26.45 -0.61 -14.68
CA ASP A 349 -26.62 -1.81 -13.85
C ASP A 349 -25.28 -2.50 -13.64
N SER A 350 -24.89 -2.68 -12.36
CA SER A 350 -23.67 -3.37 -11.97
C SER A 350 -23.77 -4.88 -12.15
N THR A 351 -22.62 -5.54 -12.30
CA THR A 351 -22.52 -7.00 -12.32
C THR A 351 -22.91 -7.56 -10.94
N ALA A 352 -23.67 -8.65 -10.92
CA ALA A 352 -24.11 -9.27 -9.68
C ALA A 352 -22.91 -9.82 -8.89
N LEU A 353 -22.85 -9.54 -7.58
CA LEU A 353 -21.71 -9.92 -6.74
C LEU A 353 -21.32 -11.40 -6.82
N PRO A 354 -22.25 -12.38 -6.87
CA PRO A 354 -21.88 -13.80 -7.04
C PRO A 354 -21.10 -14.08 -8.34
N ASP A 355 -21.47 -13.43 -9.44
CA ASP A 355 -20.78 -13.59 -10.74
C ASP A 355 -19.40 -12.93 -10.72
N VAL A 356 -19.28 -11.80 -10.03
CA VAL A 356 -17.99 -11.12 -9.79
C VAL A 356 -17.06 -12.05 -8.99
N LEU A 357 -17.55 -12.62 -7.88
CA LEU A 357 -16.75 -13.52 -7.03
C LEU A 357 -16.34 -14.78 -7.77
N LYS A 358 -17.23 -15.35 -8.60
CA LYS A 358 -16.90 -16.47 -9.48
C LYS A 358 -15.79 -16.11 -10.47
N THR A 359 -15.91 -14.96 -11.13
CA THR A 359 -14.90 -14.46 -12.07
C THR A 359 -13.54 -14.30 -11.41
N CYS A 360 -13.50 -13.70 -10.21
CA CYS A 360 -12.26 -13.55 -9.44
C CYS A 360 -11.69 -14.91 -9.03
N ALA A 361 -12.51 -15.81 -8.49
CA ALA A 361 -12.07 -17.14 -8.05
C ALA A 361 -11.50 -17.99 -9.20
N ASP A 362 -12.14 -17.96 -10.37
CA ASP A 362 -11.65 -18.63 -11.58
C ASP A 362 -10.31 -18.04 -12.03
N TRP A 363 -10.18 -16.70 -11.98
CA TRP A 363 -8.95 -16.01 -12.34
C TRP A 363 -7.80 -16.33 -11.37
N PHE A 364 -8.02 -16.34 -10.06
CA PHE A 364 -6.99 -16.66 -9.05
C PHE A 364 -6.35 -18.03 -9.26
N ALA A 365 -7.14 -19.03 -9.69
CA ALA A 365 -6.63 -20.37 -9.95
C ALA A 365 -5.56 -20.41 -11.05
N GLY A 366 -5.77 -19.65 -12.13
CA GLY A 366 -4.76 -19.47 -13.19
C GLY A 366 -3.63 -18.53 -12.77
N ALA A 367 -3.97 -17.46 -12.06
CA ALA A 367 -3.03 -16.43 -11.62
C ALA A 367 -1.96 -16.98 -10.67
N CYS A 368 -2.26 -17.97 -9.82
CA CYS A 368 -1.25 -18.63 -8.98
C CYS A 368 -0.07 -19.18 -9.78
N LYS A 369 -0.29 -19.61 -11.03
CA LYS A 369 0.75 -20.15 -11.91
C LYS A 369 1.45 -19.08 -12.73
N GLU A 370 0.69 -18.10 -13.22
CA GLU A 370 1.25 -17.02 -14.05
C GLU A 370 1.99 -15.95 -13.23
N PHE A 371 1.55 -15.73 -11.98
CA PHE A 371 2.01 -14.68 -11.05
C PHE A 371 2.38 -15.29 -9.68
N PRO A 372 3.42 -16.14 -9.63
CA PRO A 372 3.80 -16.87 -8.41
C PRO A 372 4.26 -15.93 -7.28
N GLU A 373 4.89 -14.80 -7.59
CA GLU A 373 5.37 -13.85 -6.58
C GLU A 373 4.20 -13.19 -5.84
N GLU A 374 3.18 -12.77 -6.58
CA GLU A 374 1.97 -12.13 -6.04
C GLU A 374 1.08 -13.12 -5.29
N ALA A 375 1.03 -14.37 -5.76
CA ALA A 375 0.39 -15.46 -5.02
C ALA A 375 1.09 -15.71 -3.67
N ALA A 376 2.43 -15.63 -3.64
CA ALA A 376 3.21 -15.70 -2.41
C ALA A 376 2.86 -14.55 -1.47
N GLU A 377 2.82 -13.32 -2.00
CA GLU A 377 2.51 -12.13 -1.22
C GLU A 377 1.10 -12.20 -0.62
N ALA A 378 0.11 -12.64 -1.40
CA ALA A 378 -1.25 -12.87 -0.91
C ALA A 378 -1.27 -13.89 0.24
N ALA A 379 -0.54 -15.00 0.09
CA ALA A 379 -0.41 -16.03 1.13
C ALA A 379 0.28 -15.52 2.40
N MET A 380 1.27 -14.63 2.27
CA MET A 380 2.02 -14.06 3.39
C MET A 380 1.17 -13.17 4.31
N LYS A 381 0.02 -12.68 3.81
CA LYS A 381 -0.95 -11.96 4.65
C LYS A 381 -1.66 -12.87 5.66
N LEU A 382 -1.68 -14.19 5.44
CA LEU A 382 -2.42 -15.16 6.25
C LEU A 382 -1.69 -15.57 7.54
N PRO A 383 -2.41 -16.11 8.54
CA PRO A 383 -1.80 -16.80 9.67
C PRO A 383 -0.92 -17.98 9.22
N ALA A 384 0.07 -18.36 10.03
CA ALA A 384 1.09 -19.35 9.65
C ALA A 384 0.51 -20.68 9.12
N ALA A 385 -0.52 -21.22 9.78
CA ALA A 385 -1.17 -22.47 9.38
C ALA A 385 -1.85 -22.38 8.00
N ALA A 386 -2.58 -21.29 7.73
CA ALA A 386 -3.23 -21.05 6.43
C ALA A 386 -2.20 -20.73 5.33
N ARG A 387 -1.15 -19.99 5.68
CA ARG A 387 -0.07 -19.60 4.77
C ARG A 387 0.65 -20.82 4.17
N THR A 388 1.00 -21.82 4.98
CA THR A 388 1.69 -23.02 4.48
C THR A 388 0.86 -23.75 3.43
N ALA A 389 -0.44 -23.92 3.67
CA ALA A 389 -1.36 -24.53 2.71
C ALA A 389 -1.55 -23.68 1.44
N ALA A 390 -1.54 -22.36 1.57
CA ALA A 390 -1.63 -21.44 0.45
C ALA A 390 -0.39 -21.49 -0.45
N LEU A 391 0.82 -21.46 0.14
CA LEU A 391 2.10 -21.57 -0.57
C LEU A 391 2.25 -22.94 -1.25
N ALA A 392 1.81 -24.01 -0.61
CA ALA A 392 1.74 -25.35 -1.21
C ALA A 392 0.96 -25.37 -2.52
N ARG A 393 -0.21 -24.74 -2.51
CA ARG A 393 -1.10 -24.70 -3.66
C ARG A 393 -0.57 -23.84 -4.81
N ALA A 394 0.18 -22.80 -4.48
CA ALA A 394 0.82 -21.96 -5.49
C ALA A 394 2.10 -22.60 -6.07
N GLU A 395 2.41 -23.86 -5.73
CA GLU A 395 3.64 -24.55 -6.15
C GLU A 395 4.91 -23.79 -5.67
N LEU A 396 4.80 -23.04 -4.57
CA LEU A 396 5.84 -22.15 -4.05
C LEU A 396 6.63 -22.74 -2.87
N LEU A 397 6.25 -23.92 -2.35
CA LEU A 397 6.92 -24.51 -1.18
C LEU A 397 8.42 -24.71 -1.38
N GLU A 398 8.86 -25.16 -2.56
CA GLU A 398 10.29 -25.34 -2.85
C GLU A 398 11.06 -24.02 -3.02
N ARG A 399 10.36 -22.93 -3.38
CA ARG A 399 10.96 -21.60 -3.63
C ARG A 399 10.97 -20.67 -2.41
N ALA A 400 10.07 -20.89 -1.45
CA ALA A 400 9.78 -19.92 -0.38
C ALA A 400 10.17 -20.40 1.05
N LEU A 401 10.63 -21.64 1.23
CA LEU A 401 10.73 -22.25 2.57
C LEU A 401 12.12 -22.38 3.20
N THR A 402 13.16 -21.72 2.70
CA THR A 402 14.40 -21.66 3.47
C THR A 402 14.60 -20.26 4.04
N ASP A 403 13.97 -20.01 5.19
CA ASP A 403 14.40 -18.93 6.07
C ASP A 403 15.87 -19.18 6.42
N LEU A 404 16.78 -18.34 5.93
CA LEU A 404 18.19 -18.40 6.33
C LEU A 404 18.27 -18.07 7.83
N GLU A 405 18.70 -19.03 8.64
CA GLU A 405 18.94 -18.79 10.06
C GLU A 405 20.14 -17.85 10.22
N VAL A 406 19.89 -16.59 10.60
CA VAL A 406 20.95 -15.60 10.84
C VAL A 406 21.38 -15.66 12.31
N ARG A 407 22.60 -16.12 12.56
CA ARG A 407 23.22 -16.10 13.90
C ARG A 407 24.31 -15.04 13.98
N GLY A 408 24.14 -14.09 14.89
CA GLY A 408 25.19 -13.12 15.23
C GLY A 408 26.20 -13.75 16.19
N MET A 409 27.46 -13.86 15.77
CA MET A 409 28.57 -14.34 16.61
C MET A 409 29.59 -13.22 16.81
N PRO A 410 30.20 -13.08 18.00
CA PRO A 410 31.27 -12.12 18.22
C PRO A 410 32.53 -12.54 17.46
N TYR A 411 33.14 -11.60 16.73
CA TYR A 411 34.42 -11.85 16.07
C TYR A 411 35.55 -11.97 17.10
N PRO A 412 36.38 -13.02 17.07
CA PRO A 412 37.42 -13.22 18.05
C PRO A 412 38.49 -12.12 17.96
N VAL A 413 38.70 -11.38 19.05
CA VAL A 413 39.78 -10.38 19.12
C VAL A 413 41.13 -11.11 19.13
N PRO A 414 42.10 -10.75 18.27
CA PRO A 414 43.43 -11.34 18.28
C PRO A 414 44.10 -11.27 19.66
N THR A 415 44.81 -12.34 20.04
CA THR A 415 45.41 -12.49 21.38
C THR A 415 46.35 -11.34 21.75
N TYR A 416 47.13 -10.81 20.81
CA TYR A 416 48.02 -9.67 21.06
C TYR A 416 47.26 -8.37 21.45
N LYS A 417 46.06 -8.13 20.88
CA LYS A 417 45.21 -6.99 21.24
C LYS A 417 44.61 -7.17 22.64
N GLN A 418 44.27 -8.40 23.02
CA GLN A 418 43.80 -8.71 24.37
C GLN A 418 44.91 -8.46 25.41
N TYR A 419 46.15 -8.88 25.14
CA TYR A 419 47.29 -8.59 26.02
C TYR A 419 47.56 -7.09 26.14
N ALA A 420 47.46 -6.33 25.05
CA ALA A 420 47.60 -4.88 25.07
C ALA A 420 46.50 -4.19 25.90
N SER A 421 45.24 -4.61 25.75
CA SER A 421 44.12 -4.11 26.55
C SER A 421 44.30 -4.42 28.05
N ASN A 422 44.77 -5.62 28.39
CA ASN A 422 45.08 -6.00 29.76
C ASN A 422 46.23 -5.16 30.35
N ALA A 423 47.24 -4.80 29.55
CA ALA A 423 48.30 -3.90 29.97
C ALA A 423 47.77 -2.48 30.26
N VAL A 424 46.87 -1.94 29.41
CA VAL A 424 46.20 -0.65 29.66
C VAL A 424 45.44 -0.68 30.98
N PHE A 425 44.72 -1.76 31.25
CA PHE A 425 43.99 -1.93 32.51
C PHE A 425 44.93 -2.00 33.73
N ALA A 426 46.05 -2.73 33.63
CA ALA A 426 47.06 -2.76 34.70
C ALA A 426 47.67 -1.38 34.98
N VAL A 427 47.89 -0.57 33.93
CA VAL A 427 48.33 0.82 34.07
C VAL A 427 47.26 1.67 34.77
N GLN A 428 45.98 1.53 34.41
CA GLN A 428 44.89 2.25 35.08
C GLN A 428 44.83 1.94 36.58
N ILE A 429 44.92 0.65 36.95
CA ILE A 429 44.96 0.24 38.36
C ILE A 429 46.17 0.86 39.07
N SER A 430 47.34 0.88 38.44
CA SER A 430 48.55 1.47 39.01
C SER A 430 48.38 2.98 39.24
N LEU A 431 47.74 3.68 38.29
CA LEU A 431 47.44 5.12 38.41
C LEU A 431 46.41 5.40 39.52
N TRP A 432 45.39 4.55 39.67
CA TRP A 432 44.43 4.68 40.79
C TRP A 432 45.08 4.35 42.14
N ALA A 433 45.97 3.37 42.19
CA ALA A 433 46.75 3.10 43.40
C ALA A 433 47.60 4.32 43.77
N MET A 434 48.26 4.95 42.80
CA MET A 434 48.99 6.22 43.04
C MET A 434 48.06 7.36 43.47
N LEU A 435 46.84 7.43 42.94
CA LEU A 435 45.86 8.46 43.31
C LEU A 435 45.35 8.29 44.75
N PHE A 436 45.02 7.07 45.17
CA PHE A 436 44.40 6.82 46.49
C PHE A 436 45.40 6.49 47.59
N LEU A 437 46.50 5.82 47.26
CA LEU A 437 47.53 5.36 48.20
C LEU A 437 48.87 6.10 48.04
N GLY A 438 48.94 7.11 47.16
CA GLY A 438 50.18 7.82 46.84
C GLY A 438 50.96 8.32 48.07
N ASP A 439 50.28 8.91 49.04
CA ASP A 439 50.93 9.43 50.26
C ASP A 439 51.69 8.33 51.02
N ALA A 440 51.03 7.18 51.25
CA ALA A 440 51.64 6.03 51.91
C ALA A 440 52.76 5.39 51.07
N ILE A 441 52.62 5.37 49.75
CA ILE A 441 53.62 4.80 48.83
C ILE A 441 54.91 5.65 48.83
N PHE A 442 54.80 6.97 48.64
CA PHE A 442 55.97 7.86 48.56
C PHE A 442 56.65 8.05 49.92
N GLU A 443 55.88 8.05 51.02
CA GLU A 443 56.42 8.07 52.38
C GLU A 443 57.20 6.78 52.70
N ALA A 444 56.65 5.61 52.36
CA ALA A 444 57.33 4.32 52.54
C ALA A 444 58.63 4.22 51.72
N LEU A 445 58.66 4.82 50.52
CA LEU A 445 59.84 4.85 49.65
C LEU A 445 60.84 5.97 50.00
N LYS A 446 60.53 6.84 50.98
CA LYS A 446 61.35 7.99 51.41
C LYS A 446 61.77 8.93 50.28
N VAL A 447 60.94 9.06 49.25
CA VAL A 447 61.18 9.93 48.09
C VAL A 447 60.13 11.05 48.04
N PRO A 448 60.49 12.27 47.58
CA PRO A 448 59.54 13.36 47.50
C PRO A 448 58.41 13.03 46.51
N LYS A 449 57.16 13.23 46.95
CA LYS A 449 55.97 12.98 46.13
C LYS A 449 55.97 13.92 44.91
N PRO A 450 55.86 13.38 43.67
CA PRO A 450 55.82 14.21 42.47
C PRO A 450 54.62 15.15 42.43
N GLU A 451 54.81 16.36 41.89
CA GLU A 451 53.76 17.39 41.81
C GLU A 451 52.51 16.95 41.05
N ILE A 452 52.67 16.09 40.02
CA ILE A 452 51.55 15.57 39.24
C ILE A 452 50.61 14.68 40.07
N VAL A 453 51.15 13.91 41.03
CA VAL A 453 50.36 13.08 41.94
C VAL A 453 49.65 13.97 42.96
N THR A 454 50.35 14.97 43.50
CA THR A 454 49.78 15.97 44.40
C THR A 454 48.62 16.73 43.75
N SER A 455 48.80 17.18 42.51
CA SER A 455 47.78 17.89 41.72
C SER A 455 46.57 16.99 41.45
N ALA A 456 46.79 15.74 41.03
CA ALA A 456 45.71 14.78 40.77
C ALA A 456 44.89 14.45 42.03
N GLN A 457 45.55 14.36 43.19
CA GLN A 457 44.89 14.15 44.49
C GLN A 457 44.09 15.37 44.97
N GLY A 458 44.39 16.58 44.49
CA GLY A 458 43.61 17.79 44.77
C GLY A 458 42.16 17.71 44.27
N ASN A 459 41.89 16.89 43.26
CA ASN A 459 40.55 16.57 42.79
C ASN A 459 40.43 15.08 42.42
N LYS A 460 40.42 14.22 43.44
CA LYS A 460 40.43 12.75 43.28
C LYS A 460 39.32 12.22 42.37
N MET A 461 38.10 12.76 42.48
CA MET A 461 36.97 12.31 41.67
C MET A 461 37.19 12.59 40.18
N MET A 462 37.58 13.83 39.84
CA MET A 462 37.83 14.21 38.45
C MET A 462 39.02 13.44 37.85
N SER A 463 40.11 13.28 38.61
CA SER A 463 41.29 12.52 38.18
C SER A 463 40.99 11.03 37.98
N PHE A 464 40.22 10.42 38.88
CA PHE A 464 39.78 9.04 38.76
C PHE A 464 38.93 8.83 37.50
N MET A 465 37.93 9.69 37.29
CA MET A 465 37.07 9.66 36.09
C MET A 465 37.87 9.89 34.81
N GLY A 466 38.87 10.78 34.83
CA GLY A 466 39.76 11.02 33.69
C GLY A 466 40.57 9.78 33.30
N VAL A 467 41.20 9.11 34.27
CA VAL A 467 41.94 7.85 34.05
C VAL A 467 41.01 6.73 33.59
N TRP A 468 39.80 6.66 34.16
CA TRP A 468 38.78 5.69 33.75
C TRP A 468 38.33 5.90 32.30
N LEU A 469 37.99 7.13 31.94
CA LEU A 469 37.48 7.49 30.62
C LEU A 469 38.55 7.29 29.53
N VAL A 470 39.76 7.81 29.75
CA VAL A 470 40.86 7.69 28.78
C VAL A 470 41.28 6.23 28.60
N GLY A 471 41.45 5.47 29.69
CA GLY A 471 41.88 4.09 29.57
C GLY A 471 40.81 3.18 28.96
N ASN A 472 39.52 3.40 29.26
CA ASN A 472 38.44 2.69 28.57
C ASN A 472 38.35 3.07 27.09
N MET A 473 38.60 4.33 26.74
CA MET A 473 38.64 4.78 25.34
C MET A 473 39.77 4.09 24.56
N VAL A 474 40.99 4.04 25.12
CA VAL A 474 42.13 3.34 24.51
C VAL A 474 41.87 1.84 24.43
N SER A 475 41.33 1.23 25.48
CA SER A 475 40.98 -0.19 25.51
C SER A 475 39.92 -0.54 24.46
N ALA A 476 38.85 0.27 24.35
CA ALA A 476 37.82 0.10 23.33
C ALA A 476 38.41 0.21 21.90
N GLN A 477 39.35 1.14 21.68
CA GLN A 477 40.03 1.28 20.38
C GLN A 477 40.92 0.07 20.05
N LEU A 478 41.60 -0.50 21.06
CA LEU A 478 42.44 -1.69 20.88
C LEU A 478 41.60 -2.94 20.58
N LEU A 479 40.48 -3.10 21.28
CA LEU A 479 39.58 -4.24 21.11
C LEU A 479 38.69 -4.12 19.88
N ASN A 480 38.57 -2.93 19.29
CA ASN A 480 37.91 -2.76 18.01
C ASN A 480 38.69 -3.50 16.91
N THR A 481 38.07 -4.54 16.36
CA THR A 481 38.66 -5.34 15.29
C THR A 481 38.33 -4.78 13.92
N GLY A 482 37.30 -3.93 13.79
CA GLY A 482 36.77 -3.49 12.49
C GLY A 482 36.24 -4.62 11.63
N ALA A 483 36.12 -5.84 12.19
CA ALA A 483 35.77 -7.04 11.45
C ALA A 483 34.25 -7.17 11.36
N PHE A 484 33.77 -7.36 10.14
CA PHE A 484 32.41 -7.79 9.86
C PHE A 484 32.51 -8.84 8.76
N GLU A 485 32.23 -10.09 9.16
CA GLU A 485 32.32 -11.25 8.31
C GLU A 485 30.98 -11.94 8.18
N ILE A 486 30.70 -12.44 6.99
CA ILE A 486 29.49 -13.22 6.70
C ILE A 486 29.95 -14.58 6.22
N GLN A 487 29.40 -15.64 6.82
CA GLN A 487 29.69 -17.02 6.45
C GLN A 487 28.38 -17.75 6.15
N HIS A 488 28.42 -18.67 5.20
CA HIS A 488 27.31 -19.56 4.85
C HIS A 488 27.83 -21.01 4.91
N GLY A 489 27.39 -21.76 5.93
CA GLY A 489 28.01 -23.04 6.28
C GLY A 489 29.49 -22.83 6.64
N ASP A 490 30.37 -23.55 5.96
CA ASP A 490 31.83 -23.45 6.13
C ASP A 490 32.51 -22.45 5.15
N GLN A 491 31.72 -21.72 4.35
CA GLN A 491 32.26 -20.79 3.34
C GLN A 491 32.19 -19.34 3.81
N LEU A 492 33.33 -18.64 3.72
CA LEU A 492 33.40 -17.19 3.92
C LEU A 492 32.81 -16.47 2.70
N VAL A 493 31.69 -15.79 2.93
CA VAL A 493 30.92 -15.05 1.92
C VAL A 493 31.42 -13.61 1.81
N TRP A 494 31.78 -12.99 2.94
CA TRP A 494 32.30 -11.62 2.99
C TRP A 494 33.26 -11.42 4.14
N SER A 495 34.33 -10.65 3.93
CA SER A 495 35.17 -10.10 5.01
C SER A 495 35.45 -8.62 4.80
N SER A 496 35.02 -7.80 5.75
CA SER A 496 35.28 -6.35 5.72
C SER A 496 36.75 -6.00 6.02
N LEU A 497 37.53 -6.97 6.53
CA LEU A 497 38.97 -6.82 6.72
C LEU A 497 39.73 -6.86 5.39
N GLU A 498 39.33 -7.75 4.49
CA GLU A 498 39.92 -7.87 3.16
C GLU A 498 39.47 -6.73 2.24
N MET A 499 38.17 -6.42 2.26
CA MET A 499 37.57 -5.43 1.36
C MET A 499 37.74 -3.98 1.85
N GLN A 500 38.23 -3.79 3.08
CA GLN A 500 38.38 -2.47 3.75
C GLN A 500 37.12 -1.60 3.74
N ARG A 501 35.93 -2.23 3.66
CA ARG A 501 34.62 -1.57 3.67
C ARG A 501 33.52 -2.55 4.09
N LEU A 502 32.39 -2.01 4.53
CA LEU A 502 31.18 -2.79 4.76
C LEU A 502 30.54 -3.21 3.42
N PRO A 503 29.83 -4.36 3.38
CA PRO A 503 29.16 -4.83 2.18
C PRO A 503 27.95 -3.92 1.87
N ASN A 504 27.74 -3.64 0.58
CA ASN A 504 26.49 -3.07 0.10
C ASN A 504 25.56 -4.19 -0.39
N MET A 505 24.31 -3.85 -0.73
CA MET A 505 23.33 -4.86 -1.17
C MET A 505 23.77 -5.62 -2.43
N ALA A 506 24.47 -4.97 -3.36
CA ALA A 506 24.96 -5.63 -4.57
C ALA A 506 26.06 -6.66 -4.26
N ASP A 507 26.94 -6.34 -3.32
CA ASP A 507 27.98 -7.26 -2.86
C ASP A 507 27.38 -8.50 -2.20
N LEU A 508 26.37 -8.32 -1.35
CA LEU A 508 25.67 -9.43 -0.69
C LEU A 508 25.00 -10.31 -1.74
N VAL A 509 24.28 -9.72 -2.70
CA VAL A 509 23.62 -10.48 -3.76
C VAL A 509 24.62 -11.32 -4.56
N GLN A 510 25.75 -10.74 -4.97
CA GLN A 510 26.77 -11.47 -5.72
C GLN A 510 27.48 -12.53 -4.88
N ALA A 511 27.71 -12.27 -3.60
CA ALA A 511 28.45 -13.17 -2.73
C ALA A 511 27.64 -14.43 -2.38
N PHE A 512 26.35 -14.29 -2.10
CA PHE A 512 25.46 -15.42 -1.83
C PHE A 512 25.02 -16.17 -3.10
N ALA A 513 25.00 -15.52 -4.26
CA ALA A 513 24.76 -16.21 -5.54
C ALA A 513 25.80 -17.33 -5.78
N LYS A 514 27.04 -17.15 -5.29
CA LYS A 514 28.10 -18.16 -5.38
C LYS A 514 27.89 -19.36 -4.45
N THR A 515 27.07 -19.21 -3.41
CA THR A 515 26.75 -20.27 -2.44
C THR A 515 25.43 -20.98 -2.75
N GLY A 516 24.83 -20.71 -3.91
CA GLY A 516 23.55 -21.29 -4.33
C GLY A 516 22.32 -20.64 -3.67
N VAL A 517 22.50 -19.49 -3.01
CA VAL A 517 21.41 -18.72 -2.37
C VAL A 517 21.06 -17.54 -3.27
N GLU A 518 19.84 -17.51 -3.79
CA GLU A 518 19.34 -16.40 -4.60
C GLU A 518 18.48 -15.49 -3.73
N PHE A 519 18.90 -14.23 -3.56
CA PHE A 519 18.08 -13.25 -2.87
C PHE A 519 16.94 -12.81 -3.79
N LEU A 520 15.71 -13.02 -3.33
CA LEU A 520 14.55 -12.36 -3.90
C LEU A 520 14.71 -10.85 -3.64
N GLN A 521 15.08 -10.10 -4.68
CA GLN A 521 15.12 -8.64 -4.57
C GLN A 521 13.71 -8.18 -4.23
N LYS A 522 13.57 -7.55 -3.06
CA LYS A 522 12.37 -6.81 -2.72
C LYS A 522 12.33 -5.62 -3.66
N THR A 523 11.62 -5.74 -4.78
CA THR A 523 11.36 -4.62 -5.68
C THR A 523 10.73 -3.52 -4.83
N GLU A 524 11.41 -2.38 -4.71
CA GLU A 524 10.96 -1.28 -3.87
C GLU A 524 9.57 -0.83 -4.31
N VAL A 525 8.63 -0.93 -3.37
CA VAL A 525 7.20 -0.56 -3.47
C VAL A 525 7.01 0.92 -3.84
#